data_AF-A0AAU0ZUN0-F1
#
_entry.id   AF-A0AAU0ZUN0-F1
#
_cell.length_a   1.000
_cell.length_b   1.000
_cell.length_c   1.000
_cell.angle_alpha   90.00
_cell.angle_beta   90.00
_cell.angle_gamma   90.00
#
_symmetry.space_group_name_H-M   'P 1'
#
loop_
_entity.id
_entity.type
_entity.pdbx_description
1 polymer ?
#
loop_
_entity_poly.entity_id
_entity_poly.type
_entity_poly.pdbx_seq_one_letter_code
_entity_poly.pdbx_strand_id
1 'polypeptide(L)'
;MDDRAEEVQRVLDAIDALTEGESPEARAKRLTELLKSVGEKVRRERRDAVLEMVERGMSYRQIADASGISFGRVRQIVADDPEKPVRDAEA
;
A
#
# COMPACT_ATOMS: atom_id res chain seq x y z
N MET A 1 9.56 21.35 0.42
CA MET A 1 10.16 20.00 0.60
C MET A 1 10.04 19.54 2.05
N ASP A 2 9.84 20.45 3.02
CA ASP A 2 9.73 20.15 4.46
C ASP A 2 8.40 19.50 4.85
N ASP A 3 7.28 19.95 4.27
CA ASP A 3 5.92 19.57 4.70
C ASP A 3 5.68 18.05 4.69
N ARG A 4 6.24 17.32 3.71
CA ARG A 4 6.07 15.86 3.64
C ARG A 4 6.84 15.13 4.74
N ALA A 5 8.01 15.62 5.11
CA ALA A 5 8.80 15.04 6.19
C ALA A 5 8.11 15.30 7.55
N GLU A 6 7.54 16.49 7.73
CA GLU A 6 6.74 16.82 8.91
C GLU A 6 5.48 15.95 9.02
N GLU A 7 4.76 15.70 7.92
CA GLU A 7 3.59 14.81 7.94
C GLU A 7 3.99 13.36 8.28
N VAL A 8 5.12 12.88 7.76
CA VAL A 8 5.64 11.55 8.13
C VAL A 8 5.96 11.51 9.62
N GLN A 9 6.63 12.54 10.15
CA GLN A 9 6.96 12.61 11.57
C GLN A 9 5.70 12.61 12.44
N ARG A 10 4.68 13.39 12.07
CA ARG A 10 3.38 13.38 12.78
C ARG A 10 2.73 12.00 12.84
N VAL A 11 2.83 11.20 11.77
CA VAL A 11 2.33 9.82 11.78
C VAL A 11 3.14 8.94 12.73
N LEU A 12 4.48 9.07 12.74
CA LEU A 12 5.35 8.31 13.63
C LEU A 12 5.07 8.65 15.10
N ASP A 13 4.98 9.93 15.44
CA ASP A 13 4.67 10.39 16.79
C ASP A 13 3.31 9.88 17.26
N ALA A 14 2.31 9.83 16.36
CA ALA A 14 1.01 9.26 16.67
C ALA A 14 1.06 7.75 16.94
N ILE A 15 1.93 6.99 16.26
CA ILE A 15 2.14 5.56 16.52
C ILE A 15 2.74 5.36 17.91
N ASP A 16 3.73 6.15 18.29
CA ASP A 16 4.36 6.08 19.60
C ASP A 16 3.35 6.38 20.71
N ALA A 17 2.60 7.49 20.57
CA ALA A 17 1.58 7.90 21.53
C ALA A 17 0.46 6.86 21.72
N LEU A 18 0.11 6.09 20.69
CA LEU A 18 -0.89 5.02 20.80
C LEU A 18 -0.50 3.88 21.74
N THR A 19 0.80 3.73 22.03
CA THR A 19 1.33 2.60 22.80
C THR A 19 2.04 3.02 24.09
N GLU A 20 2.08 4.33 24.37
CA GLU A 20 2.74 4.87 25.54
C GLU A 20 2.10 4.36 26.83
N GLY A 21 2.93 3.85 27.75
CA GLY A 21 2.48 3.31 29.03
C GLY A 21 1.76 1.95 28.97
N GLU A 22 1.59 1.34 27.78
CA GLU A 22 1.02 -0.01 27.66
C GLU A 22 2.01 -1.10 28.11
N SER A 23 1.48 -2.24 28.60
CA SER A 23 2.31 -3.43 28.82
C SER A 23 2.89 -3.95 27.49
N PRO A 24 3.99 -4.73 27.52
CA PRO A 24 4.57 -5.29 26.31
C PRO A 24 3.57 -6.06 25.43
N GLU A 25 2.70 -6.86 26.05
CA GLU A 25 1.67 -7.67 25.37
C GLU A 25 0.58 -6.79 24.74
N ALA A 26 0.09 -5.78 25.47
CA ALA A 26 -0.93 -4.86 24.98
C ALA A 26 -0.41 -4.05 23.79
N ARG A 27 0.82 -3.51 23.91
CA ARG A 27 1.50 -2.79 22.83
C ARG A 27 1.69 -3.65 21.59
N ALA A 28 2.16 -4.88 21.75
CA ALA A 28 2.36 -5.80 20.63
C ALA A 28 1.04 -6.10 19.89
N LYS A 29 -0.05 -6.33 20.63
CA LYS A 29 -1.38 -6.54 20.06
C LYS A 29 -1.86 -5.32 19.29
N ARG A 30 -1.78 -4.13 19.89
CA ARG A 30 -2.22 -2.87 19.26
C ARG A 30 -1.44 -2.55 17.98
N LEU A 31 -0.11 -2.67 18.02
CA LEU A 31 0.73 -2.45 16.84
C LEU A 31 0.43 -3.46 15.72
N THR A 32 0.12 -4.71 16.07
CA THR A 32 -0.29 -5.72 15.08
C THR A 32 -1.60 -5.34 14.39
N GLU A 33 -2.60 -4.89 15.15
CA GLU A 33 -3.88 -4.43 14.62
C GLU A 33 -3.70 -3.18 13.74
N LEU A 34 -2.84 -2.25 14.15
CA LEU A 34 -2.50 -1.07 13.37
C LEU A 34 -1.76 -1.41 12.07
N LEU A 35 -0.77 -2.31 12.12
CA LEU A 35 -0.05 -2.78 10.93
C LEU A 35 -1.00 -3.42 9.91
N LYS A 36 -2.02 -4.14 10.38
CA LYS A 36 -3.04 -4.71 9.50
C LYS A 36 -3.83 -3.61 8.78
N SER A 37 -4.38 -2.64 9.51
CA SER A 37 -5.23 -1.59 8.94
C SER A 37 -4.44 -0.63 8.03
N VAL A 38 -3.27 -0.17 8.47
CA VAL A 38 -2.37 0.68 7.67
C VAL A 38 -1.89 -0.08 6.44
N GLY A 39 -1.48 -1.34 6.61
CA GLY A 39 -1.04 -2.18 5.51
C GLY A 39 -2.13 -2.41 4.45
N GLU A 40 -3.38 -2.64 4.85
CA GLU A 40 -4.51 -2.75 3.94
C GLU A 40 -4.76 -1.43 3.19
N LYS A 41 -4.76 -0.28 3.88
CA LYS A 41 -4.91 1.03 3.25
C LYS A 41 -3.80 1.29 2.23
N VAL A 42 -2.53 1.22 2.63
CA VAL A 42 -1.40 1.53 1.75
C VAL A 42 -1.36 0.61 0.52
N ARG A 43 -1.68 -0.68 0.69
CA ARG A 43 -1.73 -1.61 -0.46
C ARG A 43 -2.83 -1.22 -1.46
N ARG A 44 -3.99 -0.78 -0.98
CA ARG A 44 -5.10 -0.32 -1.84
C ARG A 44 -4.72 0.95 -2.59
N GLU A 45 -4.29 2.00 -1.90
CA GLU A 45 -3.91 3.28 -2.54
C GLU A 45 -2.80 3.06 -3.60
N ARG A 46 -1.81 2.20 -3.31
CA ARG A 46 -0.77 1.84 -4.28
C ARG A 46 -1.34 1.08 -5.48
N ARG A 47 -2.28 0.16 -5.26
CA ARG A 47 -2.94 -0.57 -6.35
C ARG A 47 -3.69 0.39 -7.25
N ASP A 48 -4.46 1.29 -6.68
CA ASP A 48 -5.25 2.28 -7.43
C ASP A 48 -4.33 3.17 -8.27
N ALA A 49 -3.22 3.66 -7.70
CA ALA A 49 -2.22 4.43 -8.44
C ALA A 49 -1.54 3.62 -9.58
N VAL A 50 -1.31 2.31 -9.39
CA VAL A 50 -0.80 1.42 -10.45
C VAL A 50 -1.81 1.25 -11.57
N LEU A 51 -3.09 1.08 -11.26
CA LEU A 51 -4.16 0.96 -12.25
C LEU A 51 -4.34 2.27 -13.03
N GLU A 52 -4.31 3.42 -12.35
CA GLU A 52 -4.35 4.74 -12.99
C GLU A 52 -3.17 4.95 -13.97
N MET A 53 -1.97 4.49 -13.61
CA MET A 53 -0.82 4.54 -14.53
C MET A 53 -1.03 3.64 -15.77
N VAL A 54 -1.69 2.49 -15.61
CA VAL A 54 -2.05 1.62 -16.75
C VAL A 54 -3.07 2.30 -17.65
N GLU A 55 -4.11 2.91 -17.08
CA GLU A 55 -5.13 3.66 -17.82
C GLU A 55 -4.53 4.83 -18.61
N ARG A 56 -3.50 5.46 -18.07
CA ARG A 56 -2.71 6.50 -18.75
C ARG A 56 -1.77 5.95 -19.84
N GLY A 57 -1.78 4.65 -20.10
CA GLY A 57 -1.02 4.00 -21.17
C GLY A 57 0.44 3.69 -20.83
N MET A 58 0.85 3.74 -19.56
CA MET A 58 2.22 3.38 -19.17
C MET A 58 2.45 1.87 -19.31
N SER A 59 3.61 1.49 -19.84
CA SER A 59 4.02 0.07 -19.84
C SER A 59 4.37 -0.39 -18.42
N TYR A 60 4.23 -1.69 -18.16
CA TYR A 60 4.53 -2.24 -16.83
C TYR A 60 5.98 -2.02 -16.38
N ARG A 61 6.93 -1.88 -17.31
CA ARG A 61 8.32 -1.53 -16.97
C ARG A 61 8.42 -0.08 -16.48
N GLN A 62 7.80 0.86 -17.20
CA GLN A 62 7.75 2.26 -16.76
C GLN A 62 7.06 2.42 -15.40
N ILE A 63 6.00 1.64 -15.15
CA ILE A 63 5.30 1.64 -13.86
C ILE A 63 6.22 1.10 -12.75
N ALA A 64 6.93 0.00 -13.00
CA ALA A 64 7.87 -0.57 -12.04
C ALA A 64 8.95 0.45 -11.66
N ASP A 65 9.54 1.11 -12.65
CA ASP A 65 10.58 2.12 -12.46
C ASP A 65 10.04 3.35 -11.70
N ALA A 66 8.85 3.84 -12.05
CA ALA A 66 8.26 5.03 -11.45
C ALA A 66 7.77 4.82 -10.01
N SER A 67 7.25 3.62 -9.70
CA SER A 67 6.68 3.30 -8.38
C SER A 67 7.66 2.61 -7.42
N GLY A 68 8.84 2.22 -7.90
CA GLY A 68 9.85 1.52 -7.09
C GLY A 68 9.45 0.10 -6.69
N ILE A 69 8.48 -0.53 -7.37
CA ILE A 69 8.09 -1.93 -7.15
C ILE A 69 8.55 -2.82 -8.29
N SER A 70 8.71 -4.12 -8.04
CA SER A 70 9.16 -5.05 -9.08
C SER A 70 8.14 -5.18 -10.23
N PHE A 71 8.63 -5.45 -11.44
CA PHE A 71 7.78 -5.75 -12.60
C PHE A 71 6.78 -6.88 -12.32
N GLY A 72 7.19 -7.92 -11.60
CA GLY A 72 6.31 -9.01 -11.18
C GLY A 72 5.16 -8.52 -10.28
N ARG A 73 5.44 -7.57 -9.37
CA ARG A 73 4.40 -6.96 -8.53
C ARG A 73 3.41 -6.14 -9.35
N VAL A 74 3.87 -5.39 -10.35
CA VAL A 74 2.98 -4.66 -11.27
C VAL A 74 2.03 -5.62 -11.97
N ARG A 75 2.56 -6.72 -12.54
CA ARG A 75 1.73 -7.75 -13.19
C ARG A 75 0.67 -8.33 -12.27
N GLN A 76 1.05 -8.64 -11.02
CA GLN A 76 0.12 -9.18 -10.04
C GLN A 76 -1.01 -8.18 -9.74
N ILE A 77 -0.67 -6.92 -9.46
CA ILE A 77 -1.66 -5.88 -9.15
C ILE A 77 -2.67 -5.71 -10.28
N VAL A 78 -2.21 -5.74 -11.53
CA VAL A 78 -3.05 -5.56 -12.72
C VAL A 78 -3.86 -6.81 -13.07
N ALA A 79 -3.42 -8.00 -12.64
CA ALA A 79 -4.18 -9.24 -12.78
C ALA A 79 -5.28 -9.36 -11.72
N ASP A 80 -5.00 -8.87 -10.50
CA ASP A 80 -5.93 -8.88 -9.37
C ASP A 80 -6.94 -7.71 -9.40
N ASP A 81 -7.00 -6.94 -10.49
CA ASP A 81 -7.87 -5.77 -10.68
C ASP A 81 -9.37 -6.16 -10.54
N PRO A 82 -10.14 -5.57 -9.60
CA PRO A 82 -11.47 -6.07 -9.27
C PRO A 82 -12.53 -5.61 -10.28
N GLU A 83 -12.20 -4.65 -11.15
CA GLU A 83 -13.05 -4.11 -12.20
C GLU A 83 -12.82 -4.80 -13.54
N LYS A 84 -11.75 -5.59 -13.66
CA LYS A 84 -11.61 -6.48 -14.81
C LYS A 84 -12.64 -7.60 -14.72
N PRO A 85 -13.43 -7.83 -15.77
CA PRO A 85 -14.21 -9.05 -15.84
C PRO A 85 -13.23 -10.22 -15.73
N VAL A 86 -13.47 -11.10 -14.75
CA VAL A 86 -12.79 -12.39 -14.68
C VAL A 86 -13.01 -13.02 -16.05
N ARG A 87 -11.96 -13.11 -16.85
CA ARG A 87 -12.01 -13.95 -18.04
C ARG A 87 -12.18 -15.35 -17.50
N ASP A 88 -13.40 -15.86 -17.59
CA ASP A 88 -13.71 -17.25 -17.36
C ASP A 88 -12.60 -18.07 -18.02
N ALA A 89 -11.94 -18.89 -17.21
CA ALA A 89 -11.00 -19.86 -17.73
C ALA A 89 -11.76 -20.67 -18.79
N GLU A 90 -11.38 -20.48 -20.05
CA GLU A 90 -11.92 -21.26 -21.16
C GLU A 90 -11.72 -22.76 -20.88
N ALA A 91 -12.78 -23.49 -21.23
CA ALA A 91 -13.02 -24.93 -21.18
C ALA A 91 -11.83 -25.85 -21.51
#